data_AF-A0A9W4S4L6-F1
#
_entry.id   AF-A0A9W4S4L6-F1
#
_cell.length_a   1.000
_cell.length_b   1.000
_cell.length_c   1.000
_cell.angle_alpha   90.00
_cell.angle_beta   90.00
_cell.angle_gamma   90.00
#
_symmetry.space_group_name_H-M   'P 1'
#
loop_
_entity.id
_entity.type
_entity.pdbx_description
1 polymer ?
#
loop_
_entity_poly.entity_id
_entity_poly.type
_entity_poly.pdbx_seq_one_letter_code
_entity_poly.pdbx_strand_id
1 'polypeptide(L)'
;MTLITDIPCELIASILRNLDELRSLTPALLSCRHIYSSYKQSPKIAAAILRQKVTPALLPYAVAASEAYSLPRPRDGDTIQGLLNALYEEPLGLAKRVTSLPMTKLMEMSRTHDMILSLTTDFADDAWDQRFRFCRAFYRIQIFYGLFTGRSSNPNTIFEESVNSWFFSKHPLWENEQLGCIHDFLEARLAKASIDVLAHDVNFGEFSVDYLTGGEENIYRQMWLSKGIGFIHRLINEKSYDGKRDMLTEHPDIGVANFPGALANVLGAYQGANAFVGREEELLYENVTRVTDEDPDQGPFNSWYAAHEGAPLYAGLMLHEHELLRDWAYVLWDCDRVETYHLLKAFEKLSDARHEKEYDEMNESFHERSQIWQKGGSGYWSKGDTSGISWSKKSTARQS
;
A
#
# COMPACT_ATOMS: atom_id res chain seq x y z
N MET A 1 -43.47 -3.87 28.74
CA MET A 1 -42.32 -3.63 27.84
C MET A 1 -41.06 -3.87 28.65
N THR A 2 -40.25 -4.86 28.27
CA THR A 2 -38.91 -5.06 28.84
C THR A 2 -37.97 -4.01 28.27
N LEU A 3 -37.36 -3.21 29.13
CA LEU A 3 -36.34 -2.26 28.71
C LEU A 3 -35.02 -3.00 28.49
N ILE A 4 -34.17 -2.51 27.60
CA ILE A 4 -32.84 -3.10 27.36
C ILE A 4 -31.98 -3.13 28.63
N THR A 5 -32.29 -2.27 29.61
CA THR A 5 -31.67 -2.22 30.95
C THR A 5 -32.06 -3.39 31.86
N ASP A 6 -33.13 -4.11 31.53
CA ASP A 6 -33.65 -5.20 32.36
C ASP A 6 -33.04 -6.56 31.94
N ILE A 7 -32.22 -6.55 30.89
CA ILE A 7 -31.57 -7.73 30.33
C ILE A 7 -30.24 -8.02 31.07
N PRO A 8 -29.92 -9.29 31.36
CA PRO A 8 -28.62 -9.70 31.90
C PRO A 8 -27.42 -9.17 31.11
N CYS A 9 -26.31 -8.88 31.80
CA CYS A 9 -25.11 -8.31 31.20
C CYS A 9 -24.51 -9.21 30.09
N GLU A 10 -24.67 -10.53 30.22
CA GLU A 10 -24.20 -11.53 29.26
C GLU A 10 -24.96 -11.42 27.92
N LEU A 11 -26.27 -11.17 27.97
CA LEU A 11 -27.08 -10.98 26.78
C LEU A 11 -26.80 -9.62 26.13
N ILE A 12 -26.59 -8.57 26.91
CA ILE A 12 -26.15 -7.26 26.35
C ILE A 12 -24.78 -7.39 25.70
N ALA A 13 -23.82 -8.06 26.35
CA ALA A 13 -22.52 -8.33 25.76
C ALA A 13 -22.65 -9.14 24.45
N SER A 14 -23.57 -10.10 24.40
CA SER A 14 -23.88 -10.85 23.17
C SER A 14 -24.43 -9.94 22.06
N ILE A 15 -25.38 -9.05 22.39
CA ILE A 15 -25.93 -8.07 21.44
C ILE A 15 -24.81 -7.16 20.91
N LEU A 16 -23.98 -6.61 21.79
CA LEU A 16 -22.87 -5.74 21.39
C LEU A 16 -21.84 -6.44 20.50
N ARG A 17 -21.63 -7.76 20.68
CA ARG A 17 -20.73 -8.54 19.80
C ARG A 17 -21.24 -8.69 18.38
N ASN A 18 -22.53 -8.49 18.14
CA ASN A 18 -23.16 -8.63 16.82
C ASN A 18 -23.40 -7.27 16.16
N LEU A 19 -22.73 -6.20 16.63
CA LEU A 19 -22.71 -4.94 15.90
C LEU A 19 -21.91 -5.13 14.61
N ASP A 20 -22.46 -4.68 13.48
CA ASP A 20 -21.80 -4.77 12.17
C ASP A 20 -20.48 -4.00 12.11
N GLU A 21 -20.39 -2.94 12.92
CA GLU A 21 -19.38 -1.90 12.76
C GLU A 21 -18.81 -1.48 14.11
N LEU A 22 -17.48 -1.52 14.25
CA LEU A 22 -16.80 -1.17 15.49
C LEU A 22 -17.02 0.30 15.89
N ARG A 23 -17.23 1.19 14.91
CA ARG A 23 -17.57 2.61 15.14
C ARG A 23 -18.92 2.79 15.88
N SER A 24 -19.85 1.84 15.71
CA SER A 24 -21.16 1.87 16.37
C SER A 24 -21.09 1.52 17.86
N LEU A 25 -19.96 0.95 18.31
CA LEU A 25 -19.76 0.59 19.70
C LEU A 25 -19.68 1.83 20.59
N THR A 26 -18.97 2.89 20.20
CA THR A 26 -18.81 4.08 21.05
C THR A 26 -20.16 4.76 21.37
N PRO A 27 -21.04 5.08 20.39
CA PRO A 27 -22.36 5.60 20.68
C PRO A 27 -23.20 4.66 21.56
N ALA A 28 -23.12 3.34 21.34
CA ALA A 28 -23.82 2.35 22.16
C ALA A 28 -23.34 2.39 23.63
N LEU A 29 -22.03 2.46 23.87
CA LEU A 29 -21.45 2.57 25.22
C LEU A 29 -21.84 3.86 25.94
N LEU A 30 -22.02 4.95 25.19
CA LEU A 30 -22.44 6.25 25.73
C LEU A 30 -23.95 6.34 25.99
N SER A 31 -24.74 5.40 25.47
CA SER A 31 -26.21 5.45 25.59
C SER A 31 -26.72 5.22 27.02
N CYS A 32 -26.12 4.30 27.78
CA CYS A 32 -26.48 4.10 29.19
C CYS A 32 -25.39 3.37 30.01
N ARG A 33 -25.46 3.55 31.33
CA ARG A 33 -24.51 2.94 32.29
C ARG A 33 -24.54 1.41 32.30
N HIS A 34 -25.71 0.81 32.06
CA HIS A 34 -25.85 -0.65 32.05
C HIS A 34 -25.07 -1.27 30.90
N ILE A 35 -25.23 -0.75 29.68
CA ILE A 35 -24.48 -1.17 28.48
C ILE A 35 -22.98 -0.99 28.68
N TYR A 36 -22.54 0.15 29.21
CA TYR A 36 -21.14 0.38 29.53
C TYR A 36 -20.59 -0.64 30.55
N SER A 37 -21.38 -0.95 31.58
CA SER A 37 -20.99 -1.92 32.61
C SER A 37 -20.89 -3.34 32.05
N SER A 38 -21.84 -3.75 31.20
CA SER A 38 -21.79 -5.03 30.50
C SER A 38 -20.57 -5.15 29.59
N TYR A 39 -20.21 -4.06 28.88
CA TYR A 39 -18.99 -4.01 28.09
C TYR A 39 -17.72 -4.17 28.94
N LYS A 40 -17.63 -3.45 30.07
CA LYS A 40 -16.48 -3.53 30.97
C LYS A 40 -16.27 -4.95 31.54
N GLN A 41 -17.36 -5.71 31.73
CA GLN A 41 -17.30 -7.11 32.16
C GLN A 41 -16.91 -8.08 31.02
N SER A 42 -16.92 -7.62 29.76
CA SER A 42 -16.59 -8.45 28.60
C SER A 42 -15.61 -7.72 27.65
N PRO A 43 -14.32 -7.63 28.01
CA PRO A 43 -13.33 -6.84 27.27
C PRO A 43 -13.08 -7.32 25.83
N LYS A 44 -13.54 -8.53 25.48
CA LYS A 44 -13.35 -9.14 24.16
C LYS A 44 -14.36 -8.70 23.10
N ILE A 45 -15.36 -7.87 23.45
CA ILE A 45 -16.42 -7.44 22.50
C ILE A 45 -15.83 -6.74 21.27
N ALA A 46 -14.95 -5.75 21.47
CA ALA A 46 -14.37 -4.99 20.36
C ALA A 46 -13.54 -5.88 19.42
N ALA A 47 -12.75 -6.80 19.98
CA ALA A 47 -11.98 -7.77 19.20
C ALA A 47 -12.89 -8.77 18.46
N ALA A 48 -14.05 -9.13 19.03
CA ALA A 48 -15.03 -10.01 18.38
C ALA A 48 -15.66 -9.33 17.16
N ILE A 49 -16.05 -8.05 17.26
CA ILE A 49 -16.57 -7.27 16.14
C ILE A 49 -15.52 -7.19 15.02
N LEU A 50 -14.26 -6.87 15.36
CA LEU A 50 -13.19 -6.80 14.36
C LEU A 50 -12.97 -8.14 13.64
N ARG A 51 -13.06 -9.27 14.35
CA ARG A 51 -12.93 -10.63 13.79
C ARG A 51 -14.08 -11.06 12.89
N GLN A 52 -15.26 -10.45 13.03
CA GLN A 52 -16.36 -10.67 12.08
C GLN A 52 -16.07 -9.96 10.75
N LYS A 53 -15.36 -8.84 10.82
CA LYS A 53 -15.04 -8.00 9.67
C LYS A 53 -13.80 -8.48 8.91
N VAL A 54 -12.71 -8.77 9.63
CA VAL A 54 -11.46 -9.28 9.05
C VAL A 54 -11.46 -10.81 9.15
N THR A 55 -11.38 -11.49 8.00
CA THR A 55 -11.37 -12.95 7.98
C THR A 55 -10.22 -13.53 8.81
N PRO A 56 -10.37 -14.74 9.39
CA PRO A 56 -9.31 -15.35 10.20
C PRO A 56 -7.96 -15.44 9.49
N ALA A 57 -7.96 -15.68 8.18
CA ALA A 57 -6.75 -15.76 7.36
C ALA A 57 -6.06 -14.39 7.17
N LEU A 58 -6.80 -13.28 7.15
CA LEU A 58 -6.24 -11.93 7.02
C LEU A 58 -5.87 -11.29 8.37
N LEU A 59 -6.34 -11.86 9.48
CA LEU A 59 -6.15 -11.27 10.81
C LEU A 59 -4.67 -11.14 11.23
N PRO A 60 -3.77 -12.12 10.98
CA PRO A 60 -2.34 -11.96 11.26
C PRO A 60 -1.75 -10.77 10.51
N TYR A 61 -2.10 -10.60 9.23
CA TYR A 61 -1.65 -9.50 8.39
C TYR A 61 -2.17 -8.14 8.87
N ALA A 62 -3.43 -8.06 9.29
CA ALA A 62 -4.00 -6.85 9.87
C ALA A 62 -3.29 -6.44 11.17
N VAL A 63 -2.97 -7.40 12.04
CA VAL A 63 -2.19 -7.16 13.26
C VAL A 63 -0.77 -6.71 12.91
N ALA A 64 -0.08 -7.42 12.00
CA ALA A 64 1.26 -7.06 11.54
C ALA A 64 1.31 -5.63 10.98
N ALA A 65 0.35 -5.26 10.13
CA ALA A 65 0.26 -3.92 9.57
C ALA A 65 0.12 -2.86 10.67
N SER A 66 -0.71 -3.11 11.70
CA SER A 66 -0.85 -2.20 12.84
C SER A 66 0.42 -2.13 13.71
N GLU A 67 1.09 -3.26 13.94
CA GLU A 67 2.30 -3.33 14.76
C GLU A 67 3.51 -2.69 14.05
N ALA A 68 3.64 -2.84 12.72
CA ALA A 68 4.73 -2.29 11.93
C ALA A 68 4.88 -0.76 12.09
N TYR A 69 3.77 -0.02 12.01
CA TYR A 69 3.78 1.44 12.25
C TYR A 69 4.00 1.83 13.71
N SER A 70 3.81 0.90 14.64
CA SER A 70 3.96 1.12 16.08
C SER A 70 5.34 0.71 16.61
N LEU A 71 6.23 0.19 15.75
CA LEU A 71 7.59 -0.17 16.14
C LEU A 71 8.38 1.06 16.63
N PRO A 72 9.29 0.89 17.62
CA PRO A 72 10.18 1.95 18.07
C PRO A 72 11.01 2.54 16.92
N ARG A 73 11.35 3.83 17.03
CA ARG A 73 12.22 4.53 16.07
C ARG A 73 13.55 4.92 16.74
N PRO A 74 14.71 4.75 16.07
CA PRO A 74 14.89 4.11 14.76
C PRO A 74 14.54 2.61 14.84
N ARG A 75 14.03 2.05 13.74
CA ARG A 75 13.72 0.61 13.71
C ARG A 75 15.02 -0.16 13.61
N ASP A 76 15.14 -1.22 14.40
CA ASP A 76 16.27 -2.13 14.37
C ASP A 76 15.93 -3.38 13.55
N GLY A 77 16.96 -4.06 13.03
CA GLY A 77 16.79 -5.28 12.24
C GLY A 77 16.10 -6.39 13.05
N ASP A 78 16.38 -6.49 14.35
CA ASP A 78 15.85 -7.55 15.23
C ASP A 78 14.34 -7.43 15.48
N THR A 79 13.79 -6.22 15.56
CA THR A 79 12.36 -5.93 15.77
C THR A 79 11.57 -6.13 14.49
N ILE A 80 12.13 -5.69 13.35
CA ILE A 80 11.62 -6.07 12.03
C ILE A 80 11.63 -7.59 11.93
N GLN A 81 12.70 -8.23 12.42
CA GLN A 81 12.83 -9.68 12.50
C GLN A 81 11.82 -10.41 13.36
N GLY A 82 11.58 -9.90 14.56
CA GLY A 82 10.55 -10.43 15.44
C GLY A 82 9.17 -10.38 14.79
N LEU A 83 8.83 -9.28 14.10
CA LEU A 83 7.49 -9.12 13.53
C LEU A 83 7.25 -10.02 12.32
N LEU A 84 8.19 -10.10 11.37
CA LEU A 84 8.01 -10.97 10.20
C LEU A 84 8.06 -12.46 10.57
N ASN A 85 8.89 -12.86 11.56
CA ASN A 85 8.84 -14.23 12.06
C ASN A 85 7.51 -14.53 12.75
N ALA A 86 6.96 -13.60 13.55
CA ALA A 86 5.64 -13.78 14.14
C ALA A 86 4.53 -13.88 13.08
N LEU A 87 4.67 -13.19 11.95
CA LEU A 87 3.69 -13.24 10.86
C LEU A 87 3.75 -14.58 10.11
N TYR A 88 4.94 -15.04 9.71
CA TYR A 88 5.07 -16.19 8.81
C TYR A 88 5.26 -17.53 9.53
N GLU A 89 5.88 -17.53 10.71
CA GLU A 89 6.14 -18.77 11.47
C GLU A 89 5.08 -19.02 12.56
N GLU A 90 4.48 -17.96 13.13
CA GLU A 90 3.46 -18.06 14.19
C GLU A 90 2.18 -17.21 13.94
N PRO A 91 1.54 -17.28 12.75
CA PRO A 91 0.42 -16.40 12.38
C PRO A 91 -0.75 -16.44 13.36
N LEU A 92 -1.08 -17.63 13.90
CA LEU A 92 -2.14 -17.79 14.91
C LEU A 92 -1.77 -17.13 16.25
N GLY A 93 -0.49 -17.11 16.61
CA GLY A 93 0.02 -16.42 17.78
C GLY A 93 -0.14 -14.91 17.62
N LEU A 94 0.22 -14.37 16.45
CA LEU A 94 0.06 -12.96 16.11
C LEU A 94 -1.42 -12.55 16.11
N ALA A 95 -2.30 -13.33 15.47
CA ALA A 95 -3.74 -13.07 15.44
C ALA A 95 -4.40 -13.07 16.83
N LYS A 96 -3.86 -13.80 17.82
CA LYS A 96 -4.38 -13.79 19.21
C LYS A 96 -4.15 -12.45 19.91
N ARG A 97 -3.12 -11.70 19.53
CA ARG A 97 -2.78 -10.38 20.12
C ARG A 97 -3.89 -9.35 19.95
N VAL A 98 -4.77 -9.51 18.97
CA VAL A 98 -5.95 -8.64 18.78
C VAL A 98 -6.81 -8.52 20.05
N THR A 99 -6.84 -9.56 20.90
CA THR A 99 -7.66 -9.55 22.13
C THR A 99 -7.08 -8.69 23.25
N SER A 100 -5.80 -8.34 23.18
CA SER A 100 -5.12 -7.46 24.14
C SER A 100 -4.96 -6.03 23.64
N LEU A 101 -5.33 -5.75 22.39
CA LEU A 101 -5.19 -4.40 21.82
C LEU A 101 -6.22 -3.43 22.41
N PRO A 102 -5.84 -2.15 22.63
CA PRO A 102 -6.78 -1.12 23.06
C PRO A 102 -7.82 -0.83 21.96
N MET A 103 -9.01 -0.38 22.36
CA MET A 103 -10.11 -0.09 21.44
C MET A 103 -9.73 0.93 20.34
N THR A 104 -8.87 1.90 20.65
CA THR A 104 -8.35 2.86 19.67
C THR A 104 -7.59 2.19 18.54
N LYS A 105 -6.74 1.20 18.86
CA LYS A 105 -6.00 0.41 17.87
C LYS A 105 -6.92 -0.51 17.07
N LEU A 106 -7.91 -1.13 17.72
CA LEU A 106 -8.92 -1.93 17.01
C LEU A 106 -9.74 -1.09 16.02
N MET A 107 -10.09 0.16 16.38
CA MET A 107 -10.75 1.10 15.47
C MET A 107 -9.85 1.52 14.30
N GLU A 108 -8.56 1.75 14.55
CA GLU A 108 -7.58 2.03 13.50
C GLU A 108 -7.48 0.85 12.52
N MET A 109 -7.33 -0.39 13.03
CA MET A 109 -7.32 -1.60 12.22
C MET A 109 -8.59 -1.76 11.39
N SER A 110 -9.76 -1.54 11.99
CA SER A 110 -11.05 -1.61 11.28
C SER A 110 -11.11 -0.60 10.12
N ARG A 111 -10.63 0.63 10.33
CA ARG A 111 -10.62 1.67 9.28
C ARG A 111 -9.63 1.33 8.17
N THR A 112 -8.45 0.83 8.51
CA THR A 112 -7.46 0.39 7.53
C THR A 112 -8.02 -0.76 6.68
N HIS A 113 -8.72 -1.71 7.31
CA HIS A 113 -9.37 -2.78 6.56
C HIS A 113 -10.47 -2.28 5.62
N ASP A 114 -11.28 -1.30 6.05
CA ASP A 114 -12.28 -0.67 5.17
C ASP A 114 -11.64 -0.04 3.92
N MET A 115 -10.52 0.66 4.11
CA MET A 115 -9.79 1.28 3.00
C MET A 115 -9.20 0.22 2.06
N ILE A 116 -8.63 -0.85 2.62
CA ILE A 116 -8.11 -1.99 1.84
C ILE A 116 -9.24 -2.65 1.05
N LEU A 117 -10.40 -2.87 1.67
CA LEU A 117 -11.54 -3.51 1.00
C LEU A 117 -12.10 -2.63 -0.13
N SER A 118 -12.16 -1.31 0.07
CA SER A 118 -12.54 -0.36 -0.97
C SER A 118 -11.57 -0.45 -2.16
N LEU A 119 -10.27 -0.33 -1.91
CA LEU A 119 -9.25 -0.40 -2.97
C LEU A 119 -9.19 -1.77 -3.65
N THR A 120 -9.41 -2.84 -2.90
CA THR A 120 -9.52 -4.20 -3.43
C THR A 120 -10.71 -4.30 -4.37
N THR A 121 -11.86 -3.74 -3.99
CA THR A 121 -13.05 -3.74 -4.84
C THR A 121 -12.80 -2.94 -6.13
N ASP A 122 -12.13 -1.79 -6.02
CA ASP A 122 -11.80 -0.95 -7.17
C ASP A 122 -10.73 -1.57 -8.10
N PHE A 123 -9.82 -2.40 -7.57
CA PHE A 123 -8.79 -3.05 -8.38
C PHE A 123 -9.29 -4.34 -9.01
N ALA A 124 -10.00 -5.14 -8.23
CA ALA A 124 -10.47 -6.46 -8.62
C ALA A 124 -11.74 -6.38 -9.49
N ASP A 125 -11.98 -5.30 -10.24
CA ASP A 125 -13.23 -5.03 -10.96
C ASP A 125 -13.68 -6.30 -11.75
N ASP A 126 -14.84 -6.87 -11.37
CA ASP A 126 -15.43 -8.15 -11.81
C ASP A 126 -14.67 -9.47 -11.51
N ALA A 127 -13.57 -9.46 -10.75
CA ALA A 127 -12.93 -10.66 -10.21
C ALA A 127 -13.73 -11.22 -9.02
N TRP A 128 -14.74 -12.05 -9.31
CA TRP A 128 -15.49 -12.75 -8.27
C TRP A 128 -14.57 -13.63 -7.39
N ASP A 129 -14.86 -13.66 -6.09
CA ASP A 129 -14.30 -14.54 -5.05
C ASP A 129 -12.79 -14.43 -4.69
N GLN A 130 -11.98 -13.64 -5.39
CA GLN A 130 -10.53 -13.55 -5.14
C GLN A 130 -10.10 -12.52 -4.05
N ARG A 131 -11.05 -12.03 -3.24
CA ARG A 131 -10.80 -10.91 -2.30
C ARG A 131 -9.67 -11.18 -1.30
N PHE A 132 -9.43 -12.43 -0.94
CA PHE A 132 -8.35 -12.80 -0.03
C PHE A 132 -6.98 -12.39 -0.55
N ARG A 133 -6.61 -12.76 -1.80
CA ARG A 133 -5.28 -12.49 -2.36
C ARG A 133 -5.01 -11.00 -2.46
N PHE A 134 -5.98 -10.25 -3.00
CA PHE A 134 -5.89 -8.79 -3.10
C PHE A 134 -5.72 -8.17 -1.71
N CYS A 135 -6.61 -8.47 -0.75
CA CYS A 135 -6.49 -7.92 0.60
C CYS A 135 -5.15 -8.28 1.25
N ARG A 136 -4.67 -9.52 1.08
CA ARG A 136 -3.38 -9.99 1.61
C ARG A 136 -2.22 -9.19 1.01
N ALA A 137 -2.21 -8.99 -0.31
CA ALA A 137 -1.21 -8.20 -1.00
C ALA A 137 -1.23 -6.72 -0.57
N PHE A 138 -2.41 -6.10 -0.43
CA PHE A 138 -2.55 -4.76 0.15
C PHE A 138 -2.01 -4.67 1.57
N TYR A 139 -2.30 -5.66 2.43
CA TYR A 139 -1.73 -5.69 3.78
C TYR A 139 -0.21 -5.83 3.76
N ARG A 140 0.36 -6.66 2.89
CA ARG A 140 1.81 -6.83 2.75
C ARG A 140 2.48 -5.54 2.30
N ILE A 141 1.91 -4.80 1.35
CA ILE A 141 2.37 -3.44 0.99
C ILE A 141 2.28 -2.49 2.18
N GLN A 142 1.17 -2.53 2.93
CA GLN A 142 1.02 -1.70 4.12
C GLN A 142 2.05 -2.05 5.20
N ILE A 143 2.37 -3.34 5.39
CA ILE A 143 3.42 -3.82 6.29
C ILE A 143 4.79 -3.32 5.82
N PHE A 144 5.10 -3.44 4.52
CA PHE A 144 6.35 -2.95 3.94
C PHE A 144 6.56 -1.47 4.27
N TYR A 145 5.58 -0.61 3.96
CA TYR A 145 5.67 0.80 4.32
C TYR A 145 5.73 0.99 5.84
N GLY A 146 4.98 0.22 6.62
CA GLY A 146 5.07 0.25 8.08
C GLY A 146 6.44 -0.11 8.65
N LEU A 147 7.20 -0.99 7.98
CA LEU A 147 8.52 -1.47 8.40
C LEU A 147 9.66 -0.60 7.90
N PHE A 148 9.58 -0.06 6.69
CA PHE A 148 10.74 0.57 6.05
C PHE A 148 10.64 2.09 5.93
N THR A 149 9.49 2.68 6.28
CA THR A 149 9.30 4.14 6.21
C THR A 149 9.76 4.85 7.48
N GLY A 150 10.80 5.68 7.44
CA GLY A 150 11.28 6.45 8.60
C GLY A 150 12.70 6.96 8.42
N ARG A 151 13.11 7.99 9.18
CA ARG A 151 14.51 8.43 9.21
C ARG A 151 15.37 7.31 9.80
N SER A 152 16.28 6.76 9.00
CA SER A 152 17.50 6.20 9.56
C SER A 152 18.26 7.32 10.29
N SER A 153 18.92 6.99 11.39
CA SER A 153 19.83 7.90 12.11
C SER A 153 20.98 8.39 11.22
N ASN A 154 21.20 7.75 10.07
CA ASN A 154 22.10 8.20 9.02
C ASN A 154 21.29 8.48 7.73
N PRO A 155 21.21 9.73 7.26
CA PRO A 155 20.48 10.08 6.03
C PRO A 155 21.06 9.43 4.76
N ASN A 156 22.27 8.86 4.84
CA ASN A 156 22.90 8.10 3.77
C ASN A 156 22.66 6.58 3.86
N THR A 157 22.00 6.08 4.91
CA THR A 157 21.52 4.69 4.92
C THR A 157 20.02 4.70 4.62
N ILE A 158 19.72 4.66 3.33
CA ILE A 158 18.57 3.89 2.85
C ILE A 158 18.66 2.56 3.61
N PHE A 159 17.60 2.18 4.33
CA PHE A 159 17.58 0.97 5.18
C PHE A 159 18.31 -0.17 4.46
N GLU A 160 19.33 -0.74 5.12
CA GLU A 160 20.33 -1.62 4.50
C GLU A 160 19.67 -2.65 3.57
N GLU A 161 20.25 -2.83 2.39
CA GLU A 161 19.86 -3.85 1.38
C GLU A 161 19.62 -5.24 2.02
N SER A 162 20.34 -5.53 3.11
CA SER A 162 20.25 -6.75 3.92
C SER A 162 18.88 -6.96 4.60
N VAL A 163 18.15 -5.93 5.00
CA VAL A 163 16.89 -6.07 5.77
C VAL A 163 15.68 -6.14 4.83
N ASN A 164 15.70 -5.40 3.72
CA ASN A 164 14.63 -5.47 2.71
C ASN A 164 14.56 -6.86 2.08
N SER A 165 15.71 -7.46 1.75
CA SER A 165 15.79 -8.81 1.17
C SER A 165 15.10 -9.84 2.06
N TRP A 166 15.15 -9.64 3.37
CA TRP A 166 14.52 -10.57 4.29
C TRP A 166 12.98 -10.52 4.25
N PHE A 167 12.36 -9.35 4.05
CA PHE A 167 10.91 -9.25 3.81
C PHE A 167 10.50 -10.00 2.54
N PHE A 168 11.21 -9.79 1.44
CA PHE A 168 10.87 -10.40 0.15
C PHE A 168 11.20 -11.89 0.08
N SER A 169 12.21 -12.36 0.82
CA SER A 169 12.57 -13.79 0.94
C SER A 169 11.50 -14.66 1.62
N LYS A 170 10.52 -14.03 2.28
CA LYS A 170 9.37 -14.74 2.88
C LYS A 170 8.34 -15.14 1.83
N HIS A 171 8.45 -14.63 0.60
CA HIS A 171 7.51 -14.92 -0.48
C HIS A 171 8.23 -15.49 -1.70
N PRO A 172 7.56 -16.37 -2.45
CA PRO A 172 8.01 -16.74 -3.78
C PRO A 172 7.86 -15.57 -4.77
N LEU A 173 8.49 -15.68 -5.94
CA LEU A 173 8.54 -14.61 -6.94
C LEU A 173 7.14 -14.14 -7.39
N TRP A 174 6.20 -15.04 -7.68
CA TRP A 174 4.86 -14.61 -8.10
C TRP A 174 4.10 -13.86 -7.00
N GLU A 175 4.33 -14.17 -5.72
CA GLU A 175 3.73 -13.42 -4.61
C GLU A 175 4.39 -12.05 -4.42
N ASN A 176 5.68 -11.92 -4.71
CA ASN A 176 6.35 -10.62 -4.79
C ASN A 176 5.84 -9.80 -5.99
N GLU A 177 5.54 -10.44 -7.12
CA GLU A 177 4.89 -9.81 -8.27
C GLU A 177 3.47 -9.32 -7.93
N GLN A 178 2.72 -10.04 -7.08
CA GLN A 178 1.43 -9.55 -6.58
C GLN A 178 1.57 -8.21 -5.85
N LEU A 179 2.66 -8.03 -5.09
CA LEU A 179 2.96 -6.74 -4.45
C LEU A 179 3.27 -5.66 -5.49
N GLY A 180 3.98 -6.01 -6.57
CA GLY A 180 4.18 -5.16 -7.74
C GLY A 180 2.87 -4.69 -8.37
N CYS A 181 1.91 -5.60 -8.61
CA CYS A 181 0.58 -5.22 -9.11
C CYS A 181 -0.14 -4.24 -8.19
N ILE A 182 -0.11 -4.48 -6.87
CA ILE A 182 -0.73 -3.56 -5.91
C ILE A 182 0.00 -2.21 -5.89
N HIS A 183 1.33 -2.20 -5.98
CA HIS A 183 2.13 -0.97 -6.02
C HIS A 183 1.77 -0.14 -7.25
N ASP A 184 1.80 -0.70 -8.46
CA ASP A 184 1.46 0.01 -9.70
C ASP A 184 0.03 0.55 -9.66
N PHE A 185 -0.93 -0.26 -9.17
CA PHE A 185 -2.30 0.19 -8.96
C PHE A 185 -2.39 1.40 -8.03
N LEU A 186 -1.74 1.35 -6.86
CA LEU A 186 -1.72 2.45 -5.90
C LEU A 186 -1.04 3.68 -6.47
N GLU A 187 0.04 3.48 -7.22
CA GLU A 187 0.81 4.52 -7.87
C GLU A 187 -0.02 5.24 -8.93
N ALA A 188 -0.70 4.51 -9.81
CA ALA A 188 -1.60 5.05 -10.82
C ALA A 188 -2.77 5.83 -10.19
N ARG A 189 -3.36 5.32 -9.10
CA ARG A 189 -4.43 6.01 -8.38
C ARG A 189 -3.93 7.29 -7.71
N LEU A 190 -2.72 7.27 -7.13
CA LEU A 190 -2.08 8.45 -6.55
C LEU A 190 -1.79 9.50 -7.63
N ALA A 191 -1.17 9.10 -8.75
CA ALA A 191 -0.85 9.98 -9.85
C ALA A 191 -2.12 10.67 -10.39
N LYS A 192 -3.18 9.90 -10.63
CA LYS A 192 -4.48 10.46 -11.05
C LYS A 192 -5.06 11.42 -10.02
N ALA A 193 -4.93 11.13 -8.74
CA ALA A 193 -5.45 11.99 -7.68
C ALA A 193 -4.65 13.28 -7.52
N SER A 194 -3.34 13.27 -7.77
CA SER A 194 -2.42 14.39 -7.54
C SER A 194 -2.13 15.25 -8.77
N ILE A 195 -2.37 14.76 -9.99
CA ILE A 195 -1.93 15.40 -11.24
C ILE A 195 -2.33 16.88 -11.34
N ASP A 196 -3.57 17.23 -10.96
CA ASP A 196 -4.05 18.63 -10.98
C ASP A 196 -3.22 19.53 -10.06
N VAL A 197 -2.83 19.06 -8.88
CA VAL A 197 -1.94 19.83 -8.00
C VAL A 197 -0.54 19.90 -8.57
N LEU A 198 0.04 18.79 -9.00
CA LEU A 198 1.45 18.73 -9.41
C LEU A 198 1.69 19.44 -10.74
N ALA A 199 0.73 19.44 -11.66
CA ALA A 199 0.80 20.14 -12.94
C ALA A 199 0.60 21.66 -12.81
N HIS A 200 -0.05 22.13 -11.74
CA HIS A 200 -0.48 23.53 -11.63
C HIS A 200 0.09 24.31 -10.45
N ASP A 201 0.50 23.68 -9.34
CA ASP A 201 1.06 24.42 -8.21
C ASP A 201 2.45 24.99 -8.54
N VAL A 202 2.67 26.27 -8.26
CA VAL A 202 3.93 26.96 -8.52
C VAL A 202 5.10 26.35 -7.75
N ASN A 203 4.93 25.92 -6.51
CA ASN A 203 6.03 25.37 -5.71
C ASN A 203 6.45 24.00 -6.23
N PHE A 204 5.49 23.12 -6.55
CA PHE A 204 5.83 21.83 -7.15
C PHE A 204 6.53 22.00 -8.51
N GLY A 205 6.17 23.04 -9.27
CA GLY A 205 6.88 23.39 -10.51
C GLY A 205 8.31 23.89 -10.28
N GLU A 206 8.55 24.72 -9.26
CA GLU A 206 9.90 25.18 -8.88
C GLU A 206 10.81 24.01 -8.49
N PHE A 207 10.28 23.03 -7.77
CA PHE A 207 11.03 21.85 -7.36
C PHE A 207 11.09 20.76 -8.43
N SER A 208 10.57 21.03 -9.65
CA SER A 208 10.50 20.09 -10.77
C SER A 208 9.94 18.72 -10.36
N VAL A 209 8.86 18.73 -9.58
CA VAL A 209 8.26 17.48 -9.07
C VAL A 209 7.57 16.75 -10.21
N ASP A 210 8.17 15.63 -10.61
CA ASP A 210 7.72 14.80 -11.72
C ASP A 210 6.34 14.17 -11.45
N TYR A 211 5.37 14.50 -12.30
CA TYR A 211 4.01 13.99 -12.24
C TYR A 211 3.65 13.02 -13.38
N LEU A 212 4.59 12.69 -14.26
CA LEU A 212 4.39 11.75 -15.36
C LEU A 212 5.04 10.39 -15.07
N THR A 213 6.30 10.36 -14.64
CA THR A 213 7.03 9.09 -14.48
C THR A 213 6.57 8.29 -13.27
N GLY A 214 6.33 7.00 -13.45
CA GLY A 214 6.17 6.03 -12.36
C GLY A 214 7.49 5.37 -11.95
N GLY A 215 7.42 4.48 -10.97
CA GLY A 215 8.52 3.58 -10.61
C GLY A 215 9.58 4.18 -9.67
N GLU A 216 10.73 3.50 -9.61
CA GLU A 216 11.75 3.69 -8.57
C GLU A 216 12.40 5.08 -8.56
N GLU A 217 12.53 5.70 -9.73
CA GLU A 217 13.21 7.00 -9.89
C GLU A 217 12.36 8.18 -9.42
N ASN A 218 11.03 8.02 -9.33
CA ASN A 218 10.15 9.09 -8.85
C ASN A 218 10.11 9.15 -7.31
N ILE A 219 11.14 9.75 -6.73
CA ILE A 219 11.32 9.84 -5.26
C ILE A 219 10.13 10.47 -4.53
N TYR A 220 9.47 11.46 -5.12
CA TYR A 220 8.32 12.15 -4.49
C TYR A 220 7.10 11.22 -4.46
N ARG A 221 6.89 10.47 -5.55
CA ARG A 221 5.83 9.47 -5.63
C ARG A 221 6.06 8.36 -4.61
N GLN A 222 7.27 7.81 -4.52
CA GLN A 222 7.61 6.81 -3.51
C GLN A 222 7.48 7.37 -2.08
N MET A 223 7.84 8.63 -1.86
CA MET A 223 7.64 9.31 -0.56
C MET A 223 6.16 9.42 -0.17
N TRP A 224 5.26 9.74 -1.10
CA TRP A 224 3.84 9.82 -0.78
C TRP A 224 3.19 8.44 -0.64
N LEU A 225 3.61 7.46 -1.45
CA LEU A 225 3.17 6.07 -1.31
C LEU A 225 3.58 5.49 0.05
N SER A 226 4.77 5.82 0.54
CA SER A 226 5.28 5.33 1.83
C SER A 226 4.49 5.82 3.06
N LYS A 227 3.64 6.85 2.90
CA LYS A 227 2.66 7.25 3.93
C LYS A 227 1.54 6.21 4.11
N GLY A 228 1.45 5.21 3.23
CA GLY A 228 0.57 4.07 3.32
C GLY A 228 -0.85 4.32 2.81
N ILE A 229 -1.65 3.26 2.83
CA ILE A 229 -3.01 3.19 2.25
C ILE A 229 -3.92 4.27 2.82
N GLY A 230 -3.79 4.60 4.11
CA GLY A 230 -4.61 5.63 4.72
C GLY A 230 -4.40 7.02 4.13
N PHE A 231 -3.17 7.35 3.71
CA PHE A 231 -2.88 8.61 3.01
C PHE A 231 -3.43 8.58 1.59
N ILE A 232 -3.13 7.52 0.84
CA ILE A 232 -3.53 7.36 -0.56
C ILE A 232 -5.05 7.42 -0.70
N HIS A 233 -5.78 6.66 0.13
CA HIS A 233 -7.24 6.65 0.14
C HIS A 233 -7.82 8.03 0.46
N ARG A 234 -7.23 8.80 1.39
CA ARG A 234 -7.69 10.17 1.66
C ARG A 234 -7.44 11.09 0.46
N LEU A 235 -6.29 11.01 -0.17
CA LEU A 235 -5.93 11.86 -1.32
C LEU A 235 -6.86 11.61 -2.51
N ILE A 236 -7.18 10.33 -2.80
CA ILE A 236 -8.13 9.94 -3.84
C ILE A 236 -9.53 10.54 -3.60
N ASN A 237 -9.95 10.59 -2.33
CA ASN A 237 -11.29 11.05 -1.96
C ASN A 237 -11.37 12.56 -1.66
N GLU A 238 -10.24 13.26 -1.58
CA GLU A 238 -10.20 14.71 -1.42
C GLU A 238 -10.61 15.38 -2.73
N LYS A 239 -11.56 16.32 -2.66
CA LYS A 239 -12.15 16.97 -3.84
C LYS A 239 -11.61 18.36 -4.07
N SER A 240 -11.14 19.02 -3.02
CA SER A 240 -10.61 20.39 -3.10
C SER A 240 -9.16 20.38 -3.55
N TYR A 241 -8.82 21.31 -4.45
CA TYR A 241 -7.44 21.55 -4.85
C TYR A 241 -6.56 21.87 -3.64
N ASP A 242 -7.01 22.80 -2.78
CA ASP A 242 -6.27 23.20 -1.58
C ASP A 242 -6.08 22.02 -0.62
N GLY A 243 -7.08 21.18 -0.40
CA GLY A 243 -6.95 20.00 0.45
C GLY A 243 -5.93 19.00 -0.08
N LYS A 244 -5.92 18.75 -1.40
CA LYS A 244 -4.89 17.90 -2.03
C LYS A 244 -3.50 18.52 -1.93
N ARG A 245 -3.37 19.82 -2.20
CA ARG A 245 -2.11 20.55 -2.08
C ARG A 245 -1.57 20.46 -0.68
N ASP A 246 -2.38 20.78 0.33
CA ASP A 246 -1.97 20.75 1.72
C ASP A 246 -1.51 19.35 2.15
N MET A 247 -2.19 18.28 1.70
CA MET A 247 -1.77 16.89 1.94
C MET A 247 -0.43 16.52 1.28
N LEU A 248 -0.18 17.02 0.06
CA LEU A 248 1.05 16.74 -0.71
C LEU A 248 2.24 17.56 -0.19
N THR A 249 2.00 18.78 0.27
CA THR A 249 2.98 19.68 0.88
C THR A 249 3.26 19.37 2.35
N GLU A 250 2.33 18.71 3.04
CA GLU A 250 2.59 18.20 4.39
C GLU A 250 3.77 17.21 4.31
N HIS A 251 4.95 17.68 4.72
CA HIS A 251 6.15 16.87 4.85
C HIS A 251 6.26 16.44 6.31
N PRO A 252 5.64 15.32 6.71
CA PRO A 252 6.05 14.70 7.95
C PRO A 252 7.51 14.24 7.75
N ASP A 253 8.33 14.28 8.80
CA ASP A 253 9.72 13.79 8.86
C ASP A 253 9.80 12.25 8.64
N ILE A 254 9.19 11.78 7.57
CA ILE A 254 8.95 10.39 7.21
C ILE A 254 9.95 10.08 6.10
N GLY A 255 10.90 9.18 6.40
CA GLY A 255 11.84 8.69 5.39
C GLY A 255 11.12 7.99 4.24
N VAL A 256 11.76 7.92 3.08
CA VAL A 256 11.21 7.29 1.88
C VAL A 256 11.42 5.77 1.95
N ALA A 257 10.36 5.01 1.73
CA ALA A 257 10.45 3.57 1.48
C ALA A 257 10.19 3.34 -0.01
N ASN A 258 11.27 3.19 -0.79
CA ASN A 258 11.20 2.95 -2.23
C ASN A 258 10.94 1.45 -2.47
N PHE A 259 9.68 1.08 -2.69
CA PHE A 259 9.29 -0.32 -2.88
C PHE A 259 9.90 -0.94 -4.15
N PRO A 260 9.77 -0.32 -5.34
CA PRO A 260 10.35 -0.88 -6.57
C PRO A 260 11.87 -1.03 -6.46
N GLY A 261 12.58 -0.04 -5.93
CA GLY A 261 14.03 -0.13 -5.71
C GLY A 261 14.41 -1.21 -4.69
N ALA A 262 13.62 -1.38 -3.62
CA ALA A 262 13.85 -2.46 -2.65
C ALA A 262 13.63 -3.84 -3.28
N LEU A 263 12.70 -3.98 -4.22
CA LEU A 263 12.44 -5.22 -4.95
C LEU A 263 13.55 -5.53 -5.96
N ALA A 264 13.99 -4.52 -6.72
CA ALA A 264 15.09 -4.63 -7.68
C ALA A 264 16.39 -5.11 -7.01
N ASN A 265 16.68 -4.65 -5.79
CA ASN A 265 17.84 -5.09 -5.02
C ASN A 265 17.82 -6.61 -4.72
N VAL A 266 16.64 -7.19 -4.49
CA VAL A 266 16.52 -8.64 -4.28
C VAL A 266 16.85 -9.41 -5.56
N LEU A 267 16.43 -8.89 -6.70
CA LEU A 267 16.76 -9.46 -8.01
C LEU A 267 18.23 -9.33 -8.38
N GLY A 268 18.90 -8.26 -7.92
CA GLY A 268 20.35 -8.09 -8.07
C GLY A 268 21.15 -9.27 -7.54
N ALA A 269 20.69 -9.92 -6.47
CA ALA A 269 21.32 -11.14 -5.94
C ALA A 269 21.26 -12.33 -6.91
N TYR A 270 20.26 -12.38 -7.80
CA TYR A 270 20.08 -13.42 -8.80
C TYR A 270 20.81 -13.15 -10.12
N GLN A 271 21.26 -11.92 -10.39
CA GLN A 271 22.00 -11.58 -11.62
C GLN A 271 23.29 -12.41 -11.79
N GLY A 272 23.91 -12.84 -10.69
CA GLY A 272 25.10 -13.69 -10.72
C GLY A 272 24.85 -15.17 -11.04
N ALA A 273 23.59 -15.62 -11.04
CA ALA A 273 23.25 -17.05 -11.10
C ALA A 273 23.08 -17.61 -12.53
N ASN A 274 23.05 -16.78 -13.59
CA ASN A 274 22.76 -17.21 -14.98
C ASN A 274 21.48 -18.07 -15.12
N ALA A 275 20.55 -17.93 -14.19
CA ALA A 275 19.36 -18.74 -14.06
C ALA A 275 18.21 -18.22 -14.95
N PHE A 276 17.43 -19.15 -15.54
CA PHE A 276 16.32 -18.84 -16.44
C PHE A 276 15.03 -19.56 -16.01
N VAL A 277 13.90 -18.87 -16.14
CA VAL A 277 12.57 -19.44 -15.92
C VAL A 277 12.31 -20.56 -16.93
N GLY A 278 11.90 -21.74 -16.43
CA GLY A 278 11.55 -22.92 -17.25
C GLY A 278 12.70 -23.86 -17.63
N ARG A 279 13.97 -23.46 -17.44
CA ARG A 279 15.12 -24.40 -17.55
C ARG A 279 15.55 -24.98 -16.21
N GLU A 280 15.36 -24.21 -15.15
CA GLU A 280 15.79 -24.54 -13.80
C GLU A 280 14.56 -24.70 -12.89
N GLU A 281 13.61 -25.54 -13.34
CA GLU A 281 12.39 -25.84 -12.59
C GLU A 281 12.71 -26.27 -11.16
N GLU A 282 13.74 -27.07 -10.92
CA GLU A 282 14.14 -27.50 -9.55
C GLU A 282 14.54 -26.32 -8.65
N LEU A 283 15.26 -25.31 -9.15
CA LEU A 283 15.63 -24.10 -8.38
C LEU A 283 14.43 -23.18 -8.15
N LEU A 284 13.49 -23.15 -9.10
CA LEU A 284 12.19 -22.55 -8.87
C LEU A 284 11.48 -23.33 -7.78
N TYR A 285 11.34 -24.66 -7.87
CA TYR A 285 10.61 -25.50 -6.91
C TYR A 285 11.18 -25.45 -5.49
N GLU A 286 12.50 -25.37 -5.31
CA GLU A 286 13.15 -25.17 -4.00
C GLU A 286 12.84 -23.78 -3.38
N ASN A 287 12.58 -22.76 -4.21
CA ASN A 287 12.14 -21.43 -3.76
C ASN A 287 10.59 -21.27 -3.77
N VAL A 288 9.87 -22.09 -4.54
CA VAL A 288 8.41 -22.19 -4.71
C VAL A 288 7.78 -22.93 -3.54
N THR A 289 8.48 -23.87 -2.92
CA THR A 289 7.92 -24.78 -1.89
C THR A 289 7.55 -24.14 -0.57
N ARG A 290 7.74 -22.82 -0.41
CA ARG A 290 6.88 -22.03 0.48
C ARG A 290 5.56 -21.68 -0.20
N VAL A 291 4.92 -22.64 -0.87
CA VAL A 291 3.46 -22.58 -1.05
C VAL A 291 2.94 -22.64 0.37
N THR A 292 2.67 -21.47 0.93
CA THR A 292 2.03 -21.41 2.24
C THR A 292 0.72 -22.17 2.11
N ASP A 293 0.41 -23.04 3.07
CA ASP A 293 -0.89 -23.74 3.14
C ASP A 293 -2.12 -22.77 3.09
N GLU A 294 -1.87 -21.45 3.12
CA GLU A 294 -2.85 -20.36 3.02
C GLU A 294 -3.50 -20.21 1.64
N ASP A 295 -2.82 -20.52 0.53
CA ASP A 295 -3.37 -20.40 -0.84
C ASP A 295 -2.83 -21.51 -1.77
N PRO A 296 -3.56 -22.63 -1.90
CA PRO A 296 -3.13 -23.77 -2.73
C PRO A 296 -3.34 -23.55 -4.23
N ASP A 297 -4.01 -22.47 -4.63
CA ASP A 297 -4.37 -22.21 -6.02
C ASP A 297 -3.13 -21.93 -6.89
N GLN A 298 -3.05 -22.58 -8.04
CA GLN A 298 -1.91 -22.49 -8.95
C GLN A 298 -2.05 -21.39 -10.00
N GLY A 299 -3.21 -20.71 -10.09
CA GLY A 299 -3.46 -19.62 -11.04
C GLY A 299 -2.42 -18.50 -11.00
N PRO A 300 -2.04 -17.98 -9.81
CA PRO A 300 -0.97 -17.00 -9.67
C PRO A 300 0.36 -17.46 -10.25
N PHE A 301 0.79 -18.67 -9.88
CA PHE A 301 2.05 -19.24 -10.33
C PHE A 301 2.03 -19.50 -11.84
N ASN A 302 0.98 -20.13 -12.36
CA ASN A 302 0.83 -20.44 -13.78
C ASN A 302 0.82 -19.16 -14.63
N SER A 303 0.15 -18.11 -14.16
CA SER A 303 0.11 -16.82 -14.85
C SER A 303 1.48 -16.13 -14.84
N TRP A 304 2.17 -16.16 -13.70
CA TRP A 304 3.54 -15.64 -13.59
C TRP A 304 4.51 -16.40 -14.50
N TYR A 305 4.47 -17.73 -14.48
CA TYR A 305 5.33 -18.59 -15.28
C TYR A 305 5.11 -18.35 -16.78
N ALA A 306 3.85 -18.30 -17.22
CA ALA A 306 3.51 -18.03 -18.62
C ALA A 306 3.99 -16.66 -19.12
N ALA A 307 4.02 -15.63 -18.27
CA ALA A 307 4.55 -14.32 -18.63
C ALA A 307 6.08 -14.29 -18.71
N HIS A 308 6.77 -15.11 -17.92
CA HIS A 308 8.23 -15.04 -17.76
C HIS A 308 8.98 -16.24 -18.35
N GLU A 309 8.30 -17.18 -19.00
CA GLU A 309 8.94 -18.37 -19.58
C GLU A 309 10.09 -17.99 -20.51
N GLY A 310 11.29 -18.53 -20.24
CA GLY A 310 12.49 -18.24 -21.01
C GLY A 310 13.18 -16.92 -20.66
N ALA A 311 12.63 -16.10 -19.76
CA ALA A 311 13.29 -14.91 -19.24
C ALA A 311 14.34 -15.27 -18.16
N PRO A 312 15.39 -14.45 -17.97
CA PRO A 312 16.29 -14.56 -16.83
C PRO A 312 15.55 -14.37 -15.50
N LEU A 313 15.95 -15.09 -14.43
CA LEU A 313 15.29 -14.96 -13.12
C LEU A 313 15.31 -13.53 -12.55
N TYR A 314 16.36 -12.76 -12.81
CA TYR A 314 16.43 -11.36 -12.35
C TYR A 314 15.40 -10.45 -13.04
N ALA A 315 14.80 -10.89 -14.15
CA ALA A 315 13.71 -10.20 -14.84
C ALA A 315 12.33 -10.74 -14.43
N GLY A 316 12.27 -11.55 -13.37
CA GLY A 316 11.04 -12.22 -12.92
C GLY A 316 10.12 -11.35 -12.05
N LEU A 317 10.46 -10.09 -11.76
CA LEU A 317 9.62 -9.17 -10.99
C LEU A 317 9.58 -7.79 -11.63
N MET A 318 8.41 -7.17 -11.63
CA MET A 318 8.12 -5.81 -12.08
C MET A 318 8.78 -5.42 -13.42
N LEU A 319 8.87 -6.38 -14.34
CA LEU A 319 9.44 -6.15 -15.66
C LEU A 319 8.63 -5.06 -16.39
N HIS A 320 9.30 -4.07 -16.98
CA HIS A 320 8.65 -2.92 -17.60
C HIS A 320 7.66 -3.36 -18.70
N GLU A 321 8.06 -4.35 -19.51
CA GLU A 321 7.27 -4.96 -20.57
C GLU A 321 5.97 -5.62 -20.07
N HIS A 322 5.85 -5.89 -18.76
CA HIS A 322 4.68 -6.50 -18.12
C HIS A 322 3.79 -5.50 -17.37
N GLU A 323 3.99 -4.18 -17.52
CA GLU A 323 3.15 -3.15 -16.88
C GLU A 323 1.65 -3.37 -17.13
N LEU A 324 1.26 -3.61 -18.39
CA LEU A 324 -0.14 -3.88 -18.74
C LEU A 324 -0.69 -5.19 -18.13
N LEU A 325 0.17 -6.19 -17.92
CA LEU A 325 -0.24 -7.43 -17.24
C LEU A 325 -0.50 -7.17 -15.76
N ARG A 326 0.35 -6.34 -15.13
CA ARG A 326 0.16 -5.94 -13.73
C ARG A 326 -1.09 -5.09 -13.55
N ASP A 327 -1.41 -4.21 -14.50
CA ASP A 327 -2.68 -3.48 -14.55
C ASP A 327 -3.90 -4.41 -14.58
N TRP A 328 -3.78 -5.59 -15.19
CA TRP A 328 -4.83 -6.60 -15.20
C TRP A 328 -4.80 -7.54 -13.99
N ALA A 329 -3.89 -7.31 -13.04
CA ALA A 329 -3.70 -8.12 -11.85
C ALA A 329 -3.42 -9.61 -12.19
N TYR A 330 -2.63 -9.88 -13.23
CA TYR A 330 -2.51 -11.22 -13.81
C TYR A 330 -2.03 -12.32 -12.83
N VAL A 331 -1.18 -11.98 -11.86
CA VAL A 331 -0.70 -12.90 -10.81
C VAL A 331 -1.65 -13.00 -9.60
N LEU A 332 -2.82 -12.36 -9.66
CA LEU A 332 -3.86 -12.47 -8.62
C LEU A 332 -5.00 -13.39 -9.06
N TRP A 333 -5.06 -13.79 -10.33
CA TRP A 333 -6.10 -14.66 -10.88
C TRP A 333 -6.03 -16.08 -10.31
N ASP A 334 -7.19 -16.67 -9.99
CA ASP A 334 -7.30 -18.10 -9.69
C ASP A 334 -7.20 -18.97 -10.94
N CYS A 335 -6.92 -20.26 -10.71
CA CYS A 335 -6.75 -21.24 -11.78
C CYS A 335 -8.03 -21.36 -12.63
N ASP A 336 -9.20 -21.43 -11.98
CA ASP A 336 -10.50 -21.55 -12.63
C ASP A 336 -10.75 -20.41 -13.63
N ARG A 337 -10.45 -19.16 -13.27
CA ARG A 337 -10.58 -18.00 -14.14
C ARG A 337 -9.60 -18.03 -15.29
N VAL A 338 -8.33 -18.37 -15.02
CA VAL A 338 -7.29 -18.48 -16.04
C VAL A 338 -7.70 -19.49 -17.12
N GLU A 339 -8.20 -20.65 -16.71
CA GLU A 339 -8.65 -21.71 -17.60
C GLU A 339 -9.92 -21.35 -18.35
N THR A 340 -10.96 -20.91 -17.64
CA THR A 340 -12.29 -20.63 -18.18
C THR A 340 -12.26 -19.55 -19.26
N TYR A 341 -11.48 -18.49 -19.05
CA TYR A 341 -11.42 -17.36 -19.96
C TYR A 341 -10.18 -17.35 -20.87
N HIS A 342 -9.35 -18.41 -20.79
CA HIS A 342 -8.11 -18.54 -21.56
C HIS A 342 -7.21 -17.30 -21.48
N LEU A 343 -7.08 -16.72 -20.28
CA LEU A 343 -6.47 -15.40 -20.09
C LEU A 343 -5.02 -15.32 -20.56
N LEU A 344 -4.28 -16.43 -20.50
CA LEU A 344 -2.88 -16.48 -20.93
C LEU A 344 -2.69 -16.19 -22.43
N LYS A 345 -3.72 -16.43 -23.25
CA LYS A 345 -3.68 -16.06 -24.69
C LYS A 345 -3.64 -14.55 -24.91
N ALA A 346 -4.00 -13.75 -23.92
CA ALA A 346 -3.98 -12.30 -24.03
C ALA A 346 -2.56 -11.73 -24.00
N PHE A 347 -1.57 -12.49 -23.51
CA PHE A 347 -0.18 -12.01 -23.37
C PHE A 347 0.49 -11.79 -24.73
N GLU A 348 0.06 -12.50 -25.77
CA GLU A 348 0.62 -12.42 -27.13
C GLU A 348 0.36 -11.08 -27.85
N LYS A 349 -0.53 -10.24 -27.33
CA LYS A 349 -1.05 -9.04 -28.04
C LYS A 349 -0.59 -7.71 -27.47
N LEU A 350 0.34 -7.72 -26.52
CA LEU A 350 0.79 -6.48 -25.87
C LEU A 350 1.87 -5.82 -26.72
N SER A 351 1.61 -4.59 -27.19
CA SER A 351 2.62 -3.69 -27.74
C SER A 351 2.58 -2.39 -26.98
N ASP A 352 3.75 -1.89 -26.59
CA ASP A 352 3.86 -0.66 -25.80
C ASP A 352 3.97 0.56 -26.71
N ALA A 353 3.25 1.64 -26.37
CA ALA A 353 3.30 2.91 -27.08
C ALA A 353 3.36 4.05 -26.06
N ARG A 354 4.57 4.57 -25.82
CA ARG A 354 4.77 5.76 -24.97
C ARG A 354 4.71 7.05 -25.78
N HIS A 355 4.16 8.10 -25.18
CA HIS A 355 3.98 9.42 -25.80
C HIS A 355 5.10 10.40 -25.36
N GLU A 356 6.13 10.58 -26.18
CA GLU A 356 7.26 11.51 -25.91
C GLU A 356 6.82 12.98 -25.70
N LYS A 357 5.69 13.39 -26.29
CA LYS A 357 5.22 14.78 -26.31
C LYS A 357 4.86 15.34 -24.93
N GLU A 358 4.40 14.51 -23.99
CA GLU A 358 3.93 14.98 -22.68
C GLU A 358 5.08 15.46 -21.79
N TYR A 359 6.29 14.90 -21.98
CA TYR A 359 7.48 15.27 -21.20
C TYR A 359 7.98 16.67 -21.50
N ASP A 360 7.98 17.06 -22.77
CA ASP A 360 8.40 18.41 -23.18
C ASP A 360 7.46 19.47 -22.58
N GLU A 361 6.15 19.20 -22.61
CA GLU A 361 5.13 20.09 -22.03
C GLU A 361 5.30 20.21 -20.50
N MET A 362 5.58 19.10 -19.80
CA MET A 362 5.87 19.12 -18.37
C MET A 362 7.11 19.97 -18.05
N ASN A 363 8.21 19.75 -18.76
CA ASN A 363 9.47 20.47 -18.54
C ASN A 363 9.33 21.97 -18.83
N GLU A 364 8.60 22.36 -19.88
CA GLU A 364 8.28 23.76 -20.15
C GLU A 364 7.47 24.38 -18.99
N SER A 365 6.49 23.64 -18.47
CA SER A 365 5.67 24.09 -17.33
C SER A 365 6.49 24.35 -16.07
N PHE A 366 7.52 23.54 -15.80
CA PHE A 366 8.41 23.74 -14.66
C PHE A 366 9.20 25.03 -14.80
N HIS A 367 9.72 25.31 -16.00
CA HIS A 367 10.45 26.54 -16.26
C HIS A 367 9.59 27.80 -16.03
N GLU A 368 8.35 27.81 -16.55
CA GLU A 368 7.43 28.94 -16.37
C GLU A 368 7.08 29.16 -14.88
N ARG A 369 6.75 28.09 -14.15
CA ARG A 369 6.42 28.15 -12.73
C ARG A 369 7.61 28.56 -11.86
N SER A 370 8.83 28.13 -12.21
CA SER A 370 10.06 28.58 -11.54
C SER A 370 10.27 30.09 -11.67
N GLN A 371 10.03 30.67 -12.85
CA GLN A 371 10.12 32.12 -13.04
C GLN A 371 9.11 32.91 -12.19
N ILE A 372 7.91 32.36 -12.01
CA ILE A 372 6.88 32.94 -11.12
C ILE A 372 7.36 32.88 -9.67
N TRP A 373 7.87 31.73 -9.24
CA TRP A 373 8.37 31.52 -7.89
C TRP A 373 9.51 32.50 -7.54
N GLN A 374 10.50 32.67 -8.43
CA GLN A 374 11.63 33.60 -8.26
C GLN A 374 11.19 35.08 -8.11
N LYS A 375 10.04 35.44 -8.71
CA LYS A 375 9.40 36.75 -8.58
C LYS A 375 8.61 36.90 -7.27
N GLY A 376 8.49 35.84 -6.47
CA GLY A 376 7.79 35.81 -5.19
C GLY A 376 6.32 35.36 -5.28
N GLY A 377 5.94 34.75 -6.40
CA GLY A 377 4.61 34.21 -6.63
C GLY A 377 4.44 32.79 -6.08
N SER A 378 3.23 32.43 -5.68
CA SER A 378 2.83 31.09 -5.27
C SER A 378 1.36 30.82 -5.62
N GLY A 379 0.91 29.57 -5.53
CA GLY A 379 -0.49 29.19 -5.79
C GLY A 379 -0.69 28.49 -7.12
N TYR A 380 -1.90 28.59 -7.68
CA TYR A 380 -2.32 27.87 -8.87
C TYR A 380 -1.87 28.61 -10.14
N TRP A 381 -1.22 27.90 -11.04
CA TRP A 381 -0.82 28.37 -12.37
C TRP A 381 -1.40 27.47 -13.46
N SER A 382 -1.84 28.10 -14.54
CA SER A 382 -2.14 27.43 -15.80
C SER A 382 -1.54 28.23 -16.95
N LYS A 383 -1.25 27.54 -18.07
CA LYS A 383 -0.55 28.17 -19.20
C LYS A 383 -1.35 29.38 -19.71
N GLY A 384 -0.74 30.56 -19.64
CA GLY A 384 -1.36 31.82 -20.05
C GLY A 384 -2.34 32.44 -19.04
N ASP A 385 -2.56 31.85 -17.88
CA ASP A 385 -3.41 32.41 -16.81
C ASP A 385 -2.67 32.44 -15.47
N THR A 386 -2.56 33.65 -14.93
CA THR A 386 -1.86 33.95 -13.68
C THR A 386 -2.81 34.45 -12.60
N SER A 387 -4.14 34.35 -12.81
CA SER A 387 -5.17 34.81 -11.88
C SER A 387 -5.16 34.03 -10.56
N GLY A 388 -4.71 32.78 -10.56
CA GLY A 388 -4.54 31.94 -9.38
C GLY A 388 -3.26 32.20 -8.57
N ILE A 389 -2.42 33.14 -9.00
CA ILE A 389 -1.12 33.40 -8.39
C ILE A 389 -1.20 34.49 -7.34
N SER A 390 -0.75 34.14 -6.14
CA SER A 390 -0.58 35.03 -5.01
C SER A 390 0.84 35.59 -4.99
N TRP A 391 0.98 36.91 -5.02
CA TRP A 391 2.28 37.59 -5.01
C TRP A 391 2.62 38.09 -3.61
N SER A 392 3.65 37.52 -2.99
CA SER A 392 4.18 38.07 -1.74
C SER A 392 4.98 39.35 -2.04
N LYS A 393 4.70 40.44 -1.31
CA LYS A 393 5.58 41.63 -1.35
C LYS A 393 6.90 41.21 -0.72
N LYS A 394 7.98 41.05 -1.50
CA LYS A 394 9.32 40.76 -0.98
C LYS A 394 9.61 41.73 0.18
N SER A 395 9.82 41.22 1.40
CA SER A 395 10.53 41.97 2.43
C SER A 395 11.97 42.11 1.95
N THR A 396 12.40 43.33 1.70
CA THR A 396 13.77 43.70 1.40
C THR A 396 14.68 43.39 2.59
N ALA A 397 15.17 42.15 2.68
CA ALA A 397 16.25 41.69 3.55
C ALA A 397 16.58 40.23 3.15
N ARG A 398 17.77 39.81 2.71
CA ARG A 398 19.13 40.33 2.83
C ARG A 398 19.92 39.92 1.57
N GLN A 399 20.65 40.87 0.98
CA GLN A 399 21.96 40.60 0.38
C GLN A 399 22.99 40.82 1.50
N SER A 400 23.74 39.77 1.83
CA SER A 400 25.11 39.85 2.38
C SER A 400 25.72 38.46 2.34
#